data_AF-A0A372DIE9-F1
#
_entry.id   AF-A0A372DIE9-F1
#
_cell.length_a   1.000
_cell.length_b   1.000
_cell.length_c   1.000
_cell.angle_alpha   90.00
_cell.angle_beta   90.00
_cell.angle_gamma   90.00
#
_symmetry.space_group_name_H-M   'P 1'
#
loop_
_entity.id
_entity.type
_entity.pdbx_description
1 polymer ?
#
loop_
_entity_poly.entity_id
_entity_poly.type
_entity_poly.pdbx_seq_one_letter_code
_entity_poly.pdbx_strand_id
1 'polypeptide(L)'
;MSNNQKHDDAVASDDQVLDEIIDLADYASRGAKPPKAKGYRIRVNRDSFVFETANPTREQILEKAGLVPVGLWTLRLKLHGGAFDRIEPGEHVDLTRPGVEKFKALPNDQTEG
;
A
#
# COMPACT_ATOMS: atom_id res chain seq x y z
N MET A 1 8.37 25.88 43.34
CA MET A 1 8.32 24.45 43.01
C MET A 1 7.77 24.39 41.59
N SER A 2 8.62 24.63 40.60
CA SER A 2 9.35 23.62 39.81
C SER A 2 8.42 22.76 38.93
N ASN A 3 8.53 23.03 37.63
CA ASN A 3 8.41 22.14 36.46
C ASN A 3 7.59 20.85 36.56
N ASN A 4 6.74 20.61 35.55
CA ASN A 4 7.19 19.75 34.46
C ASN A 4 6.41 19.94 33.15
N GLN A 5 7.12 20.45 32.15
CA GLN A 5 6.90 20.26 30.73
C GLN A 5 6.67 18.76 30.42
N LYS A 6 5.65 18.45 29.61
CA LYS A 6 5.73 17.33 28.68
C LYS A 6 5.35 17.87 27.30
N HIS A 7 6.39 18.02 26.48
CA HIS A 7 6.26 18.10 25.04
C HIS A 7 5.64 16.78 24.57
N ASP A 8 4.46 16.85 23.98
CA ASP A 8 4.01 15.86 23.01
C ASP A 8 4.07 16.53 21.63
N ASP A 9 5.31 16.76 21.18
CA ASP A 9 5.61 17.11 19.80
C ASP A 9 5.48 15.85 18.94
N ALA A 10 4.39 15.78 18.19
CA ALA A 10 4.36 15.10 16.90
C ALA A 10 3.35 15.80 15.99
N VAL A 11 3.57 17.11 15.77
CA VAL A 11 2.98 17.83 14.64
C VAL A 11 3.63 17.33 13.36
N ALA A 12 3.18 16.17 12.86
CA ALA A 12 3.51 15.70 11.52
C ALA A 12 2.99 16.73 10.51
N SER A 13 3.89 17.52 9.94
CA SER A 13 3.57 18.54 8.94
C SER A 13 3.08 17.84 7.66
N ASP A 14 1.79 17.95 7.36
CA ASP A 14 1.05 17.11 6.40
C ASP A 14 1.03 17.64 4.94
N ASP A 15 1.87 18.62 4.58
CA ASP A 15 1.78 19.33 3.29
C ASP A 15 3.00 19.18 2.37
N GLN A 16 4.07 18.49 2.77
CA GLN A 16 5.21 18.26 1.89
C GLN A 16 5.10 16.90 1.20
N VAL A 17 4.71 16.92 -0.07
CA VAL A 17 4.86 15.77 -0.97
C VAL A 17 6.35 15.64 -1.29
N LEU A 18 6.96 14.54 -0.86
CA LEU A 18 8.38 14.29 -1.12
C LEU A 18 8.60 14.01 -2.61
N ASP A 19 9.59 14.67 -3.22
CA ASP A 19 10.00 14.43 -4.60
C ASP A 19 10.86 13.15 -4.72
N GLU A 20 10.40 12.05 -4.12
CA GLU A 20 11.08 10.75 -4.13
C GLU A 20 10.10 9.58 -4.30
N ILE A 21 10.63 8.41 -4.64
CA ILE A 21 9.84 7.18 -4.70
C ILE A 21 10.00 6.41 -3.39
N ILE A 22 8.90 6.23 -2.67
CA ILE A 22 8.87 5.56 -1.38
C ILE A 22 8.65 4.06 -1.56
N ASP A 23 9.51 3.22 -0.98
CA ASP A 23 9.31 1.75 -0.95
C ASP A 23 8.45 1.35 0.25
N LEU A 24 7.20 0.97 -0.01
CA LEU A 24 6.24 0.68 1.06
C LEU A 24 6.64 -0.52 1.91
N ALA A 25 7.36 -1.49 1.35
CA ALA A 25 7.76 -2.68 2.09
C ALA A 25 8.77 -2.36 3.21
N ASP A 26 9.65 -1.37 2.99
CA ASP A 26 10.59 -0.90 4.02
C ASP A 26 9.84 -0.22 5.17
N TYR A 27 8.89 0.68 4.88
CA TYR A 27 8.07 1.33 5.90
C TYR A 27 7.21 0.34 6.68
N ALA A 28 6.59 -0.63 5.97
CA ALA A 28 5.81 -1.67 6.58
C ALA A 28 6.64 -2.53 7.54
N SER A 29 7.89 -2.88 7.18
CA SER A 29 8.78 -3.67 8.05
C SER A 29 9.09 -2.99 9.38
N ARG A 30 9.04 -1.65 9.42
CA ARG A 30 9.26 -0.80 10.59
C ARG A 30 7.97 -0.45 11.33
N GLY A 31 6.81 -0.85 10.83
CA GLY A 31 5.51 -0.42 11.33
C GLY A 31 5.25 1.08 11.20
N ALA A 32 5.99 1.78 10.33
CA ALA A 32 5.89 3.22 10.13
C ALA A 32 4.83 3.57 9.08
N LYS A 33 4.25 4.77 9.20
CA LYS A 33 3.37 5.34 8.16
C LYS A 33 4.23 5.95 7.04
N PRO A 34 4.04 5.57 5.76
CA PRO A 34 4.69 6.22 4.64
C PRO A 34 4.29 7.71 4.53
N PRO A 35 5.21 8.63 4.20
CA PRO A 35 4.88 10.01 3.89
C PRO A 35 4.18 10.12 2.53
N LYS A 36 3.54 11.27 2.27
CA LYS A 36 3.09 11.61 0.92
C LYS A 36 4.31 11.83 0.01
N ALA A 37 4.31 11.24 -1.16
CA ALA A 37 5.44 11.31 -2.10
C ALA A 37 4.97 11.32 -3.56
N LYS A 38 5.87 11.65 -4.48
CA LYS A 38 5.60 11.65 -5.93
C LYS A 38 5.31 10.25 -6.46
N GLY A 39 5.71 9.20 -5.73
CA GLY A 39 5.30 7.87 -6.04
C GLY A 39 5.65 6.83 -4.99
N TYR A 40 5.00 5.68 -5.12
CA TYR A 40 5.00 4.59 -4.17
C TYR A 40 5.38 3.31 -4.89
N ARG A 41 6.50 2.71 -4.50
CA ARG A 41 6.90 1.39 -4.95
C ARG A 41 6.20 0.34 -4.09
N ILE A 42 5.43 -0.50 -4.76
CA ILE A 42 4.71 -1.63 -4.16
C ILE A 42 5.23 -2.93 -4.76
N ARG A 43 5.11 -4.02 -4.00
CA ARG A 43 5.39 -5.38 -4.51
C ARG A 43 4.08 -6.06 -4.87
N VAL A 44 3.98 -6.57 -6.09
CA VAL A 44 2.88 -7.46 -6.53
C VAL A 44 3.51 -8.80 -6.87
N ASN A 45 3.14 -9.84 -6.13
CA ASN A 45 3.77 -11.16 -6.19
C ASN A 45 5.29 -11.10 -5.95
N ARG A 46 6.11 -11.19 -7.01
CA ARG A 46 7.58 -11.13 -6.95
C ARG A 46 8.15 -9.83 -7.50
N ASP A 47 7.34 -9.06 -8.22
CA ASP A 47 7.79 -7.89 -8.98
C ASP A 47 7.41 -6.60 -8.26
N SER A 48 8.16 -5.53 -8.55
CA SER A 48 7.96 -4.22 -7.95
C SER A 48 7.47 -3.21 -8.98
N PHE A 49 6.45 -2.43 -8.61
CA PHE A 49 5.80 -1.45 -9.48
C PHE A 49 5.69 -0.12 -8.76
N VAL A 50 5.84 0.99 -9.49
CA VAL A 50 5.75 2.35 -8.93
C VAL A 50 4.42 2.97 -9.33
N PHE A 51 3.68 3.54 -8.39
CA PHE A 51 2.45 4.29 -8.63
C PHE A 51 2.64 5.75 -8.24
N GLU A 52 2.27 6.69 -9.10
CA GLU A 52 2.34 8.13 -8.81
C GLU A 52 1.13 8.63 -7.99
N THR A 53 0.09 7.79 -7.88
CA THR A 53 -1.06 8.02 -7.00
C THR A 53 -0.94 7.20 -5.72
N ALA A 54 -1.38 7.79 -4.61
CA ALA A 54 -1.51 7.11 -3.32
C ALA A 54 -2.72 6.15 -3.25
N ASN A 55 -3.70 6.29 -4.16
CA ASN A 55 -4.95 5.54 -4.09
C ASN A 55 -5.27 4.84 -5.42
N PRO A 56 -4.42 3.93 -5.93
CA PRO A 56 -4.74 3.18 -7.13
C PRO A 56 -5.92 2.22 -6.90
N THR A 57 -6.69 1.97 -7.96
CA THR A 57 -7.71 0.91 -7.93
C THR A 57 -7.07 -0.47 -8.03
N ARG A 58 -7.82 -1.51 -7.63
CA ARG A 58 -7.45 -2.91 -7.91
C ARG A 58 -7.04 -3.14 -9.36
N GLU A 59 -7.84 -2.63 -10.30
CA GLU A 59 -7.64 -2.81 -11.74
C GLU A 59 -6.33 -2.19 -12.16
N GLN A 60 -6.05 -0.96 -11.73
CA GLN A 60 -4.78 -0.29 -12.03
C GLN A 60 -3.57 -1.06 -11.50
N ILE A 61 -3.69 -1.68 -10.31
CA ILE A 61 -2.63 -2.53 -9.76
C ILE A 61 -2.41 -3.78 -10.62
N LEU A 62 -3.48 -4.48 -10.98
CA LEU A 62 -3.41 -5.71 -11.79
C LEU A 62 -2.92 -5.43 -13.22
N GLU A 63 -3.44 -4.39 -13.86
CA GLU A 63 -3.03 -3.95 -15.21
C GLU A 63 -1.55 -3.59 -15.25
N LYS A 64 -1.07 -2.81 -14.27
CA LYS A 64 0.35 -2.45 -14.20
C LYS A 64 1.26 -3.65 -13.97
N ALA A 65 0.76 -4.69 -13.31
CA ALA A 65 1.44 -5.95 -13.14
C ALA A 65 1.33 -6.90 -14.35
N GLY A 66 0.65 -6.50 -15.43
CA GLY A 66 0.43 -7.32 -16.62
C GLY A 66 -0.59 -8.45 -16.42
N LEU A 67 -1.39 -8.39 -15.35
CA LEU A 67 -2.36 -9.42 -14.97
C LEU A 67 -3.73 -9.11 -15.59
N VAL A 68 -3.79 -9.27 -16.91
CA VAL A 68 -4.98 -9.00 -17.73
C VAL A 68 -5.48 -10.29 -18.41
N PRO A 69 -6.80 -10.47 -18.58
CA PRO A 69 -7.88 -9.60 -18.10
C PRO A 69 -8.03 -9.63 -16.57
N VAL A 70 -8.21 -8.46 -15.96
CA VAL A 70 -8.19 -8.28 -14.49
C VAL A 70 -9.24 -9.10 -13.74
N GLY A 71 -10.37 -9.42 -14.40
CA GLY A 71 -11.45 -10.24 -13.84
C GLY A 71 -11.07 -11.69 -13.55
N LEU A 72 -9.93 -12.18 -14.06
CA LEU A 72 -9.41 -13.52 -13.79
C LEU A 72 -8.52 -13.58 -12.55
N TRP A 73 -8.36 -12.48 -11.82
CA TRP A 73 -7.39 -12.39 -10.73
C TRP A 73 -8.02 -11.83 -9.46
N THR A 74 -7.82 -12.50 -8.33
CA THR A 74 -8.10 -11.95 -7.00
C THR A 74 -6.87 -11.20 -6.52
N LEU A 75 -7.05 -9.98 -6.01
CA LEU A 75 -5.99 -9.21 -5.38
C LEU A 75 -6.16 -9.19 -3.86
N ARG A 76 -5.10 -9.53 -3.13
CA ARG A 76 -5.05 -9.45 -1.66
C ARG A 76 -3.87 -8.60 -1.22
N LEU A 77 -4.10 -7.68 -0.29
CA LEU A 77 -3.06 -6.90 0.37
C LEU A 77 -2.62 -7.62 1.64
N LYS A 78 -1.34 -7.96 1.74
CA LYS A 78 -0.72 -8.41 2.98
C LYS A 78 -0.25 -7.18 3.77
N LEU A 79 -0.67 -7.12 5.02
CA LEU A 79 -0.21 -6.11 5.97
C LEU A 79 0.90 -6.67 6.87
N HIS A 80 1.73 -5.76 7.38
CA HIS A 80 2.62 -6.04 8.49
C HIS A 80 1.81 -6.60 9.68
N GLY A 81 2.33 -7.65 10.33
CA GLY A 81 1.58 -8.42 11.34
C GLY A 81 0.80 -9.61 10.77
N GLY A 82 0.74 -9.78 9.45
CA GLY A 82 0.28 -11.02 8.81
C GLY A 82 -1.20 -11.05 8.39
N ALA A 83 -1.95 -9.98 8.62
CA ALA A 83 -3.32 -9.85 8.11
C ALA A 83 -3.33 -9.76 6.57
N PHE A 84 -4.41 -10.26 5.97
CA PHE A 84 -4.67 -10.17 4.54
C PHE A 84 -6.04 -9.55 4.29
N ASP A 85 -6.06 -8.43 3.57
CA ASP A 85 -7.28 -7.78 3.10
C ASP A 85 -7.51 -8.18 1.64
N ARG A 86 -8.70 -8.68 1.32
CA ARG A 86 -9.13 -8.86 -0.08
C ARG A 86 -9.56 -7.51 -0.61
N ILE A 87 -9.13 -7.18 -1.83
CA ILE A 87 -9.49 -5.94 -2.52
C ILE A 87 -10.53 -6.29 -3.58
N GLU A 88 -11.71 -5.70 -3.48
CA GLU A 88 -12.83 -5.96 -4.39
C GLU A 88 -12.69 -5.21 -5.72
N PRO A 89 -13.44 -5.61 -6.77
CA PRO A 89 -13.45 -4.86 -8.03
C PRO A 89 -13.89 -3.40 -7.82
N GLY A 90 -13.15 -2.46 -8.40
CA GLY A 90 -13.35 -1.02 -8.25
C GLY A 90 -12.90 -0.42 -6.91
N GLU A 91 -12.43 -1.24 -5.97
CA GLU A 91 -11.93 -0.74 -4.68
C GLU A 91 -10.60 0.00 -4.87
N HIS A 92 -10.45 1.11 -4.14
CA HIS A 92 -9.23 1.90 -4.09
C HIS A 92 -8.40 1.50 -2.87
N VAL A 93 -7.09 1.41 -3.05
CA VAL A 93 -6.17 1.02 -1.98
C VAL A 93 -5.36 2.22 -1.53
N ASP A 94 -5.49 2.61 -0.26
CA ASP A 94 -4.62 3.63 0.34
C ASP A 94 -3.20 3.08 0.54
N LEU A 95 -2.25 3.53 -0.29
CA LEU A 95 -0.83 3.18 -0.22
C LEU A 95 -0.09 3.92 0.91
N THR A 96 -0.70 4.93 1.51
CA THR A 96 -0.16 5.65 2.69
C THR A 96 -0.60 5.03 4.01
N ARG A 97 -1.45 3.98 3.97
CA ARG A 97 -1.82 3.25 5.17
C ARG A 97 -0.57 2.57 5.78
N PRO A 98 -0.45 2.54 7.11
CA PRO A 98 0.66 1.86 7.76
C PRO A 98 0.60 0.35 7.47
N GLY A 99 1.78 -0.24 7.26
CA GLY A 99 1.93 -1.69 7.16
C GLY A 99 1.68 -2.30 5.78
N VAL A 100 1.59 -1.55 4.68
CA VAL A 100 1.50 -2.12 3.31
C VAL A 100 2.75 -2.91 2.95
N GLU A 101 2.72 -4.23 3.10
CA GLU A 101 3.90 -5.07 2.88
C GLU A 101 4.02 -5.52 1.42
N LYS A 102 2.96 -6.15 0.90
CA LYS A 102 2.92 -6.67 -0.47
C LYS A 102 1.50 -7.02 -0.91
N PHE A 103 1.28 -6.98 -2.21
CA PHE A 103 0.10 -7.49 -2.86
C PHE A 103 0.34 -8.90 -3.38
N LYS A 104 -0.66 -9.76 -3.24
CA LYS A 104 -0.70 -11.09 -3.85
C LYS A 104 -1.85 -11.14 -4.83
N ALA A 105 -1.52 -11.38 -6.09
CA ALA A 105 -2.50 -11.68 -7.11
C ALA A 105 -2.53 -13.19 -7.34
N LEU A 106 -3.73 -13.77 -7.27
CA LEU A 106 -3.97 -15.20 -7.45
C LEU A 106 -4.98 -15.37 -8.58
N PRO A 107 -4.82 -16.36 -9.48
CA PRO A 107 -5.87 -16.69 -10.43
C PRO A 107 -7.17 -16.97 -9.69
N ASN A 108 -8.29 -16.48 -10.21
CA ASN A 108 -9.60 -16.85 -9.74
C ASN A 108 -9.80 -18.33 -10.10
N ASP A 109 -9.70 -19.19 -9.10
CA ASP A 109 -10.15 -20.58 -9.22
C ASP A 109 -11.68 -20.55 -9.17
N GLN A 110 -12.32 -20.31 -10.31
CA GLN A 110 -13.77 -20.45 -10.40
C GLN A 110 -14.13 -21.94 -10.32
N THR A 111 -14.23 -22.47 -9.10
CA THR A 111 -15.16 -23.57 -8.81
C THR A 111 -16.42 -22.99 -8.18
N GLU A 112 -17.17 -22.21 -8.96
CA GLU A 112 -18.57 -21.95 -8.67
C GLU A 112 -19.37 -22.73 -9.73
N GLY A 113 -19.60 -24.00 -9.42
CA GLY A 113 -20.63 -24.84 -10.04
C GLY A 113 -21.91 -24.80 -9.23
#